data_AF-A0A967AQL4-F1
#
_entry.id   AF-A0A967AQL4-F1
#
_cell.length_a   1.000
_cell.length_b   1.000
_cell.length_c   1.000
_cell.angle_alpha   90.00
_cell.angle_beta   90.00
_cell.angle_gamma   90.00
#
_symmetry.space_group_name_H-M   'P 1'
#
loop_
_entity.id
_entity.type
_entity.pdbx_description
1 polymer ?
#
loop_
_entity_poly.entity_id
_entity_poly.type
_entity_poly.pdbx_seq_one_letter_code
_entity_poly.pdbx_strand_id
1 'polypeptide(L)'
;MVLDLVEKKINVSQLKNKAAQTAYIQGLDSADKPDLSKKGQSAPIEDIREGDFKQKSGKPHQPKRKVTDPSERKTVIPSRLRLNIQDPKVATIFKELKGLKVEEFRNACAVLLRVFLELSVDAYMGTNNLPRKFKDKGGQLRDKTLQIKVEEVIEHLVNVKGCERKDLKSVSRGLSVPHSPFNIDLLHDYVHNRFVTPQAKSLLEAWNDAHPFFEQVWS
;
A
#
# COMPACT_ATOMS: atom_id res chain seq x y z
N MET A 1 5.29 39.59 16.21
CA MET A 1 5.63 39.75 17.63
C MET A 1 5.56 41.24 17.92
N VAL A 2 5.01 41.67 19.07
CA VAL A 2 4.86 43.10 19.40
C VAL A 2 6.23 43.72 19.70
N LEU A 3 6.88 44.30 18.69
CA LEU A 3 8.23 44.89 18.75
C LEU A 3 8.22 46.42 18.66
N ASP A 4 7.11 47.01 18.23
CA ASP A 4 6.88 48.44 18.04
C ASP A 4 7.01 49.29 19.32
N LEU A 5 6.74 48.71 20.51
CA LEU A 5 7.02 49.34 21.80
C LEU A 5 8.52 49.43 22.09
N VAL A 6 9.29 48.41 21.70
CA VAL A 6 10.76 48.36 21.85
C VAL A 6 11.43 49.28 20.85
N GLU A 7 10.93 49.28 19.61
CA GLU A 7 11.36 50.15 18.52
C GLU A 7 10.90 51.61 18.69
N LYS A 8 10.15 51.91 19.76
CA LYS A 8 9.59 53.24 20.10
C LYS A 8 8.68 53.83 19.02
N LYS A 9 8.12 52.99 18.15
CA LYS A 9 7.11 53.38 17.16
C LYS A 9 5.81 53.81 17.85
N ILE A 10 5.49 53.18 18.98
CA ILE A 10 4.34 53.52 19.83
C ILE A 10 4.84 53.72 21.26
N ASN A 11 4.41 54.81 21.90
CA ASN A 11 4.77 55.11 23.28
C ASN A 11 3.68 54.60 24.23
N VAL A 12 4.09 54.01 25.37
CA VAL A 12 3.16 53.55 26.42
C VAL A 12 2.23 54.67 26.91
N SER A 13 2.67 55.93 26.85
CA SER A 13 1.83 57.09 27.18
C SER A 13 0.58 57.21 26.29
N GLN A 14 0.64 56.72 25.05
CA GLN A 14 -0.46 56.71 24.09
C GLN A 14 -1.45 55.55 24.34
N LEU A 15 -1.09 54.57 25.18
CA LEU A 15 -1.89 53.37 25.48
C LEU A 15 -2.44 53.36 26.91
N LYS A 16 -2.64 54.55 27.50
CA LYS A 16 -3.08 54.67 28.90
C LYS A 16 -4.58 54.46 29.13
N ASN A 17 -5.42 54.64 28.10
CA ASN A 17 -6.87 54.48 28.23
C ASN A 17 -7.39 53.27 27.45
N LYS A 18 -8.54 52.76 27.89
CA LYS A 18 -9.15 51.53 27.36
C LYS A 18 -9.44 51.61 25.85
N ALA A 19 -9.87 52.77 25.37
CA ALA A 19 -10.19 52.96 23.95
C ALA A 19 -8.93 52.85 23.08
N ALA A 20 -7.84 53.50 23.48
CA ALA A 20 -6.56 53.44 22.79
C ALA A 20 -5.94 52.04 22.81
N GLN A 21 -6.03 51.32 23.94
CA GLN A 21 -5.58 49.94 24.04
C GLN A 21 -6.36 49.01 23.10
N THR A 22 -7.68 49.19 23.01
CA THR A 22 -8.54 48.37 22.16
C THR A 22 -8.22 48.60 20.68
N ALA A 23 -8.08 49.86 20.26
CA ALA A 23 -7.70 50.22 18.89
C ALA A 23 -6.33 49.64 18.51
N TYR A 24 -5.36 49.72 19.42
CA TYR A 24 -4.03 49.16 19.24
C TYR A 24 -4.05 47.64 19.03
N ILE A 25 -4.75 46.89 19.89
CA ILE A 25 -4.88 45.43 19.78
C ILE A 25 -5.60 45.02 18.48
N GLN A 26 -6.61 45.78 18.07
CA GLN A 26 -7.34 45.54 16.82
C GLN A 26 -6.47 45.78 15.59
N GLY A 27 -5.49 46.68 15.66
CA GLY A 27 -4.54 46.97 14.59
C GLY A 27 -3.41 45.94 14.43
N LEU A 28 -3.23 45.00 15.38
CA LEU A 28 -2.19 43.97 15.28
C LEU A 28 -2.46 43.01 14.11
N ASP A 29 -1.38 42.53 13.49
CA ASP A 29 -1.44 41.50 12.46
C ASP A 29 -2.07 40.21 12.99
N SER A 30 -2.71 39.45 12.10
CA SER A 30 -3.38 38.20 12.46
C SER A 30 -2.44 37.16 13.06
N ALA A 31 -1.14 37.19 12.72
CA ALA A 31 -0.11 36.34 13.30
C ALA A 31 0.24 36.69 14.76
N ASP A 32 -0.05 37.92 15.18
CA ASP A 32 0.27 38.45 16.51
C ASP A 32 -0.94 38.49 17.44
N LYS A 33 -2.13 38.24 16.89
CA LYS A 33 -3.35 38.09 17.66
C LYS A 33 -3.44 36.68 18.26
N PRO A 34 -3.90 36.57 19.51
CA PRO A 34 -4.18 35.26 20.10
C PRO A 34 -5.33 34.56 19.35
N ASP A 35 -5.21 33.24 19.19
CA ASP A 35 -6.23 32.40 18.58
C ASP A 35 -7.45 32.26 19.50
N LEU A 36 -8.49 33.05 19.22
CA LEU A 36 -9.72 33.10 20.02
C LEU A 36 -10.58 31.83 19.94
N SER A 37 -10.28 30.91 19.02
CA SER A 37 -10.95 29.61 18.94
C SER A 37 -10.52 28.65 20.07
N LYS A 38 -9.35 28.90 20.68
CA LYS A 38 -8.79 28.10 21.76
C LYS A 38 -8.99 28.82 23.09
N LYS A 39 -10.01 28.42 23.86
CA LYS A 39 -10.21 28.92 25.23
C LYS A 39 -9.44 28.05 26.22
N GLY A 40 -8.55 28.65 27.00
CA GLY A 40 -7.93 28.02 28.16
C GLY A 40 -8.93 27.93 29.33
N GLN A 41 -8.65 27.06 30.29
CA GLN A 41 -9.36 27.05 31.57
C GLN A 41 -8.86 28.22 32.43
N SER A 42 -9.78 28.99 33.00
CA SER A 42 -9.44 30.04 33.97
C SER A 42 -9.19 29.37 35.32
N ALA A 43 -8.04 29.66 35.92
CA ALA A 43 -7.68 29.23 37.27
C ALA A 43 -7.42 30.47 38.15
N PRO A 44 -7.77 30.43 39.45
CA PRO A 44 -7.36 31.44 40.43
C PRO A 44 -5.83 31.58 40.46
N ILE A 45 -5.35 32.79 40.76
CA ILE A 45 -3.91 33.07 40.83
C ILE A 45 -3.24 32.22 41.92
N GLU A 46 -3.96 31.92 43.01
CA GLU A 46 -3.45 31.08 44.10
C GLU A 46 -3.16 29.63 43.68
N ASP A 47 -3.77 29.16 42.59
CA ASP A 47 -3.62 27.78 42.11
C ASP A 47 -2.47 27.61 41.10
N ILE A 48 -1.81 28.70 40.70
CA ILE A 48 -0.70 28.66 39.76
C ILE A 48 0.55 28.13 40.46
N ARG A 49 1.03 26.95 40.05
CA ARG A 49 2.23 26.30 40.59
C ARG A 49 3.37 26.35 39.58
N GLU A 50 4.59 26.16 40.06
CA GLU A 50 5.80 26.13 39.21
C GLU A 50 5.71 25.09 38.07
N GLY A 51 4.94 24.01 38.27
CA GLY A 51 4.66 22.99 37.26
C GLY A 51 3.84 23.46 36.06
N ASP A 52 3.06 24.54 36.19
CA ASP A 52 2.21 25.06 35.11
C ASP A 52 3.02 25.79 34.03
N PHE A 53 4.24 26.23 34.37
CA PHE A 53 5.17 26.87 33.44
C PHE A 53 6.07 25.87 32.71
N LYS A 54 6.00 24.57 33.03
CA LYS A 54 6.73 23.55 32.27
C LYS A 54 6.09 23.40 30.90
N GLN A 55 6.78 23.93 29.88
CA GLN A 55 6.40 23.76 28.48
C GLN A 55 6.20 22.28 28.19
N LYS A 56 4.94 21.86 27.97
CA LYS A 56 4.64 20.51 27.49
C LYS A 56 5.45 20.32 26.21
N SER A 57 6.35 19.35 26.20
CA SER A 57 7.08 18.97 25.00
C SER A 57 6.05 18.73 23.90
N GLY A 58 6.07 19.59 22.88
CA GLY A 58 5.21 19.42 21.72
C GLY A 58 5.41 18.00 21.21
N LYS A 59 4.32 17.27 20.95
CA LYS A 59 4.42 15.93 20.35
C LYS A 59 5.36 16.04 19.15
N PRO A 60 6.43 15.21 19.06
CA PRO A 60 7.37 15.31 17.96
C PRO A 60 6.57 15.24 16.66
N HIS A 61 6.78 16.23 15.78
CA HIS A 61 6.18 16.25 14.46
C HIS A 61 6.63 14.98 13.75
N GLN A 62 5.75 13.98 13.68
CA GLN A 62 6.02 12.75 12.96
C GLN A 62 6.35 13.16 11.51
N PRO A 63 7.56 12.87 11.01
CA PRO A 63 7.91 13.24 9.65
C PRO A 63 6.87 12.63 8.73
N LYS A 64 6.26 13.46 7.87
CA LYS A 64 5.36 12.96 6.83
C LYS A 64 6.10 11.86 6.08
N ARG A 65 5.55 10.64 6.11
CA ARG A 65 6.13 9.47 5.43
C ARG A 65 6.40 9.86 3.97
N LYS A 66 7.66 9.89 3.57
CA LYS A 66 8.03 10.12 2.16
C LYS A 66 7.29 9.09 1.30
N VAL A 67 6.64 9.58 0.24
CA VAL A 67 6.09 8.70 -0.80
C VAL A 67 7.30 8.07 -1.47
N THR A 68 7.52 6.79 -1.21
CA THR A 68 8.58 5.99 -1.84
C THR A 68 8.20 5.78 -3.30
N ASP A 69 9.15 5.99 -4.20
CA ASP A 69 8.97 5.72 -5.62
C ASP A 69 8.60 4.22 -5.80
N PRO A 70 7.58 3.88 -6.60
CA PRO A 70 7.24 2.48 -6.92
C PRO A 70 8.43 1.65 -7.42
N SER A 71 9.40 2.27 -8.09
CA SER A 71 10.63 1.63 -8.59
C SER A 71 11.65 1.30 -7.49
N GLU A 72 11.57 1.95 -6.32
CA GLU A 72 12.44 1.69 -5.15
C GLU A 72 11.87 0.59 -4.23
N ARG A 73 10.81 -0.11 -4.66
CA ARG A 73 10.15 -1.15 -3.86
C ARG A 73 11.12 -2.29 -3.57
N LYS A 74 11.34 -2.56 -2.27
CA LYS A 74 12.22 -3.64 -1.78
C LYS A 74 11.58 -5.03 -1.74
N THR A 75 10.27 -5.14 -1.97
CA THR A 75 9.47 -6.38 -1.85
C THR A 75 8.78 -6.70 -3.17
N VAL A 76 8.36 -7.95 -3.40
CA VAL A 76 7.63 -8.30 -4.65
C VAL A 76 6.28 -7.61 -4.73
N ILE A 77 5.59 -7.46 -3.59
CA ILE A 77 4.25 -6.85 -3.52
C ILE A 77 4.37 -5.45 -2.91
N PRO A 78 3.68 -4.42 -3.44
CA PRO A 78 3.62 -3.10 -2.81
C PRO A 78 3.10 -3.18 -1.37
N SER A 79 3.81 -2.55 -0.43
CA SER A 79 3.46 -2.58 1.01
C SER A 79 2.06 -2.02 1.32
N ARG A 80 1.52 -1.14 0.47
CA ARG A 80 0.19 -0.56 0.61
C ARG A 80 -0.93 -1.37 -0.04
N LEU A 81 -0.61 -2.30 -0.93
CA LEU A 81 -1.61 -3.09 -1.64
C LEU A 81 -2.39 -3.99 -0.68
N ARG A 82 -3.70 -4.09 -0.88
CA ARG A 82 -4.58 -4.99 -0.15
C ARG A 82 -5.45 -5.73 -1.16
N LEU A 83 -5.56 -7.03 -0.99
CA LEU A 83 -6.48 -7.90 -1.73
C LEU A 83 -7.44 -8.52 -0.72
N ASN A 84 -8.71 -8.72 -1.11
CA ASN A 84 -9.74 -9.30 -0.24
C ASN A 84 -9.67 -10.84 -0.25
N ILE A 85 -8.57 -11.39 0.25
CA ILE A 85 -8.30 -12.83 0.22
C ILE A 85 -9.07 -13.52 1.36
N GLN A 86 -10.08 -14.31 0.98
CA GLN A 86 -10.92 -15.04 1.95
C GLN A 86 -10.27 -16.34 2.45
N ASP A 87 -9.41 -16.97 1.63
CA ASP A 87 -8.72 -18.19 2.04
C ASP A 87 -7.59 -17.88 3.04
N PRO A 88 -7.61 -18.44 4.27
CA PRO A 88 -6.63 -18.11 5.31
C PRO A 88 -5.18 -18.47 4.93
N LYS A 89 -4.99 -19.57 4.19
CA LYS A 89 -3.67 -20.02 3.76
C LYS A 89 -3.12 -19.09 2.68
N VAL A 90 -3.95 -18.73 1.69
CA VAL A 90 -3.55 -17.78 0.65
C VAL A 90 -3.27 -16.40 1.22
N ALA A 91 -4.06 -15.95 2.19
CA ALA A 91 -3.84 -14.68 2.88
C ALA A 91 -2.50 -14.65 3.63
N THR A 92 -2.13 -15.76 4.27
CA THR A 92 -0.83 -15.90 4.96
C THR A 92 0.33 -15.85 3.98
N ILE A 93 0.25 -16.58 2.87
CA ILE A 93 1.27 -16.58 1.79
C ILE A 93 1.42 -15.18 1.19
N PHE A 94 0.31 -14.48 0.92
CA PHE A 94 0.33 -13.11 0.43
C PHE A 94 1.03 -12.17 1.42
N LYS A 95 0.75 -12.31 2.72
CA LYS A 95 1.40 -11.53 3.79
C LYS A 95 2.91 -11.80 3.86
N GLU A 96 3.33 -13.05 3.75
CA GLU A 96 4.75 -13.44 3.73
C GLU A 96 5.46 -12.84 2.51
N LEU A 97 4.92 -13.04 1.30
CA LEU A 97 5.50 -12.51 0.06
C LEU A 97 5.59 -10.97 0.07
N LYS A 98 4.64 -10.31 0.73
CA LYS A 98 4.64 -8.86 0.93
C LYS A 98 5.69 -8.36 1.93
N GLY A 99 6.17 -9.21 2.82
CA GLY A 99 7.20 -8.89 3.81
C GLY A 99 8.63 -9.20 3.38
N LEU A 100 8.81 -10.13 2.43
CA LEU A 100 10.14 -10.57 2.00
C LEU A 100 10.82 -9.54 1.10
N LYS A 101 12.07 -9.22 1.45
CA LYS A 101 12.92 -8.37 0.63
C LYS A 101 13.41 -9.14 -0.59
N VAL A 102 13.07 -8.65 -1.78
CA VAL A 102 13.33 -9.33 -3.05
C VAL A 102 14.82 -9.53 -3.32
N GLU A 103 15.68 -8.58 -2.94
CA GLU A 103 17.13 -8.70 -3.15
C GLU A 103 17.82 -9.69 -2.22
N GLU A 104 17.26 -9.91 -1.02
CA GLU A 104 17.83 -10.83 -0.03
C GLU A 104 17.28 -12.26 -0.22
N PHE A 105 16.01 -12.39 -0.61
CA PHE A 105 15.28 -13.67 -0.61
C PHE A 105 14.68 -14.05 -1.98
N ARG A 106 15.45 -13.90 -3.07
CA ARG A 106 14.99 -14.11 -4.46
C ARG A 106 14.28 -15.46 -4.68
N ASN A 107 14.89 -16.56 -4.25
CA ASN A 107 14.32 -17.90 -4.41
C ASN A 107 13.01 -18.07 -3.62
N ALA A 108 12.97 -17.62 -2.36
CA ALA A 108 11.76 -17.70 -1.55
C ALA A 108 10.63 -16.86 -2.15
N CYS A 109 10.94 -15.66 -2.63
CA CYS A 109 9.99 -14.80 -3.34
C CYS A 109 9.44 -15.46 -4.60
N ALA A 110 10.29 -16.11 -5.41
CA ALA A 110 9.88 -16.81 -6.62
C ALA A 110 8.94 -18.00 -6.33
N VAL A 111 9.31 -18.83 -5.35
CA VAL A 111 8.50 -19.97 -4.91
C VAL A 111 7.14 -19.49 -4.38
N LEU A 112 7.12 -18.49 -3.49
CA LEU A 112 5.88 -17.96 -2.93
C LEU A 112 5.02 -17.27 -3.99
N LEU A 113 5.61 -16.60 -4.98
CA LEU A 113 4.86 -16.01 -6.10
C LEU A 113 4.13 -17.10 -6.90
N ARG A 114 4.83 -18.21 -7.22
CA ARG A 114 4.21 -19.35 -7.91
C ARG A 114 3.10 -19.98 -7.09
N VAL A 115 3.34 -20.23 -5.80
CA VAL A 115 2.33 -20.83 -4.90
C VAL A 115 1.13 -19.89 -4.75
N PHE A 116 1.35 -18.59 -4.63
CA PHE A 116 0.29 -17.59 -4.55
C PHE A 116 -0.58 -17.59 -5.80
N LEU A 117 0.03 -17.68 -6.99
CA LEU A 117 -0.69 -17.81 -8.26
C LEU A 117 -1.56 -19.07 -8.29
N GLU A 118 -0.97 -20.23 -8.02
CA GLU A 118 -1.66 -21.53 -8.05
C GLU A 118 -2.87 -21.53 -7.12
N LEU A 119 -2.69 -21.12 -5.86
CA LEU A 119 -3.78 -21.15 -4.88
C LEU A 119 -4.84 -20.08 -5.14
N SER A 120 -4.46 -18.91 -5.68
CA SER A 120 -5.43 -17.88 -6.05
C SER A 120 -6.34 -18.35 -7.18
N VAL A 121 -5.77 -19.00 -8.18
CA VAL A 121 -6.50 -19.59 -9.30
C VAL A 121 -7.41 -20.72 -8.82
N ASP A 122 -6.89 -21.63 -7.99
CA ASP A 122 -7.70 -22.73 -7.45
C ASP A 122 -8.86 -22.24 -6.57
N ALA A 123 -8.63 -21.22 -5.74
CA ALA A 123 -9.67 -20.60 -4.90
C ALA A 123 -10.74 -19.91 -5.75
N TYR A 124 -10.34 -19.19 -6.81
CA TYR A 124 -11.27 -18.59 -7.76
C TYR A 124 -12.13 -19.63 -8.46
N MET A 125 -11.50 -20.69 -8.99
CA MET A 125 -12.22 -21.76 -9.68
C MET A 125 -13.21 -22.45 -8.73
N GLY A 126 -12.83 -22.69 -7.47
CA GLY A 126 -13.71 -23.25 -6.46
C GLY A 126 -14.92 -22.35 -6.17
N THR A 127 -14.70 -21.05 -6.03
CA THR A 127 -15.77 -20.07 -5.72
C THR A 127 -16.75 -19.91 -6.89
N ASN A 128 -16.27 -20.03 -8.13
CA ASN A 128 -17.07 -19.86 -9.35
C ASN A 128 -17.52 -21.20 -9.97
N ASN A 129 -17.37 -22.33 -9.27
CA ASN A 129 -17.73 -23.67 -9.74
C ASN A 129 -17.09 -24.10 -11.07
N LEU A 130 -15.87 -23.62 -11.35
CA LEU A 130 -15.11 -24.02 -12.53
C LEU A 130 -14.41 -25.37 -12.27
N PRO A 131 -14.46 -26.33 -13.23
CA PRO A 131 -13.87 -27.64 -13.04
C PRO A 131 -12.34 -27.56 -13.01
N ARG A 132 -11.72 -28.00 -11.91
CA ARG A 132 -10.25 -28.06 -11.76
C ARG A 132 -9.60 -29.30 -12.41
N LYS A 133 -10.44 -30.30 -12.71
CA LYS A 133 -10.03 -31.58 -13.30
C LYS A 133 -10.67 -31.77 -14.66
N PHE A 134 -10.02 -32.54 -15.51
CA PHE A 134 -10.56 -33.00 -16.79
C PHE A 134 -10.49 -34.52 -16.87
N LYS A 135 -11.34 -35.12 -17.70
CA LYS A 135 -11.25 -36.54 -18.03
C LYS A 135 -10.27 -36.73 -19.17
N ASP A 136 -9.26 -37.57 -18.97
CA ASP A 136 -8.34 -37.93 -20.05
C ASP A 136 -9.00 -38.91 -21.05
N LYS A 137 -8.27 -39.26 -22.12
CA LYS A 137 -8.76 -40.20 -23.15
C LYS A 137 -9.08 -41.60 -22.58
N GLY A 138 -8.53 -41.95 -21.42
CA GLY A 138 -8.80 -43.20 -20.69
C GLY A 138 -9.92 -43.08 -19.65
N GLY A 139 -10.60 -41.93 -19.56
CA GLY A 139 -11.68 -41.68 -18.61
C GLY A 139 -11.21 -41.37 -17.18
N GLN A 140 -9.90 -41.26 -16.92
CA GLN A 140 -9.39 -40.92 -15.60
C GLN A 140 -9.46 -39.41 -15.35
N LEU A 141 -9.82 -39.02 -14.13
CA LEU A 141 -9.82 -37.62 -13.71
C LEU A 141 -8.40 -37.17 -13.37
N ARG A 142 -7.88 -36.21 -14.13
CA ARG A 142 -6.58 -35.58 -13.90
C ARG A 142 -6.73 -34.09 -13.60
N ASP A 143 -5.83 -33.56 -12.80
CA ASP A 143 -5.75 -32.12 -12.54
C ASP A 143 -5.34 -31.37 -13.81
N LYS A 144 -6.01 -30.25 -14.07
CA LYS A 144 -5.60 -29.32 -15.11
C LYS A 144 -4.26 -28.70 -14.76
N THR A 145 -3.45 -28.43 -15.78
CA THR A 145 -2.20 -27.68 -15.58
C THR A 145 -2.52 -26.25 -15.16
N LEU A 146 -1.60 -25.61 -14.42
CA LEU A 146 -1.78 -24.21 -14.00
C LEU A 146 -2.07 -23.28 -15.19
N GLN A 147 -1.41 -23.52 -16.33
CA GLN A 147 -1.63 -22.75 -17.55
C GLN A 147 -3.09 -22.81 -18.03
N ILE A 148 -3.66 -24.02 -18.12
CA ILE A 148 -5.07 -24.20 -18.51
C ILE A 148 -6.00 -23.53 -17.50
N LYS A 149 -5.74 -23.69 -16.20
CA LYS A 149 -6.56 -23.05 -15.17
C LYS A 149 -6.53 -21.53 -15.28
N VAL A 150 -5.35 -20.92 -15.47
CA VAL A 150 -5.24 -19.46 -15.62
C VAL A 150 -5.97 -18.98 -16.87
N GLU A 151 -5.86 -19.70 -17.99
CA GLU A 151 -6.60 -19.40 -19.22
C GLU A 151 -8.13 -19.40 -19.00
N GLU A 152 -8.66 -20.45 -18.39
CA GLU A 152 -10.10 -20.55 -18.08
C GLU A 152 -10.58 -19.46 -17.11
N VAL A 153 -9.75 -19.08 -16.12
CA VAL A 153 -10.08 -17.97 -15.23
C VAL A 153 -10.11 -16.65 -15.99
N ILE A 154 -9.16 -16.39 -16.89
CA ILE A 154 -9.18 -15.19 -17.75
C ILE A 154 -10.43 -15.16 -18.61
N GLU A 155 -10.81 -16.28 -19.23
CA GLU A 155 -12.03 -16.37 -20.03
C GLU A 155 -13.28 -16.10 -19.20
N HIS A 156 -13.37 -16.68 -18.00
CA HIS A 156 -14.49 -16.45 -17.09
C HIS A 156 -14.57 -14.98 -16.63
N LEU A 157 -13.43 -14.36 -16.31
CA LEU A 157 -13.36 -12.94 -15.95
C LEU A 157 -13.87 -12.03 -17.08
N VAL A 158 -13.48 -12.32 -18.32
CA VAL A 158 -13.91 -11.52 -19.48
C VAL A 158 -15.38 -11.75 -19.79
N ASN A 159 -15.82 -13.01 -19.85
CA ASN A 159 -17.15 -13.36 -20.35
C ASN A 159 -18.26 -13.20 -19.31
N VAL A 160 -17.95 -13.41 -18.02
CA VAL A 160 -18.94 -13.43 -16.94
C VAL A 160 -18.83 -12.20 -16.05
N LYS A 161 -17.61 -11.80 -15.65
CA LYS A 161 -17.41 -10.60 -14.82
C LYS A 161 -17.29 -9.30 -15.64
N GLY A 162 -17.25 -9.38 -16.97
CA GLY A 162 -17.18 -8.21 -17.86
C GLY A 162 -15.84 -7.47 -17.80
N CYS A 163 -14.77 -8.13 -17.37
CA CYS A 163 -13.44 -7.52 -17.35
C CYS A 163 -12.94 -7.24 -18.77
N GLU A 164 -12.28 -6.09 -18.98
CA GLU A 164 -11.69 -5.81 -20.28
C GLU A 164 -10.46 -6.71 -20.53
N ARG A 165 -10.50 -7.51 -21.61
CA ARG A 165 -9.41 -8.42 -21.96
C ARG A 165 -8.04 -7.72 -22.09
N LYS A 166 -8.03 -6.44 -22.46
CA LYS A 166 -6.81 -5.64 -22.57
C LYS A 166 -6.07 -5.51 -21.23
N ASP A 167 -6.81 -5.48 -20.12
CA ASP A 167 -6.25 -5.30 -18.77
C ASP A 167 -5.61 -6.60 -18.25
N LEU A 168 -6.01 -7.74 -18.82
CA LEU A 168 -5.45 -9.07 -18.51
C LEU A 168 -4.38 -9.53 -19.51
N LYS A 169 -4.07 -8.69 -20.51
CA LYS A 169 -3.17 -9.04 -21.62
C LYS A 169 -1.75 -9.39 -21.14
N SER A 170 -1.27 -8.74 -20.10
CA SER A 170 0.04 -9.03 -19.48
C SER A 170 0.13 -10.47 -18.97
N VAL A 171 -0.92 -10.94 -18.29
CA VAL A 171 -1.02 -12.33 -17.80
C VAL A 171 -1.24 -13.30 -18.95
N SER A 172 -2.13 -12.99 -19.90
CA SER A 172 -2.31 -13.82 -21.10
C SER A 172 -1.00 -14.00 -21.87
N ARG A 173 -0.17 -12.95 -21.97
CA ARG A 173 1.16 -13.02 -22.57
C ARG A 173 2.08 -13.96 -21.79
N GLY A 174 1.99 -14.00 -20.47
CA GLY A 174 2.71 -14.97 -19.63
C GLY A 174 2.42 -16.44 -19.96
N LEU A 175 1.22 -16.73 -20.48
CA LEU A 175 0.85 -18.10 -20.88
C LEU A 175 1.53 -18.56 -22.18
N SER A 176 1.94 -17.62 -23.05
CA SER A 176 2.42 -17.97 -24.40
C SER A 176 3.85 -17.52 -24.68
N VAL A 177 4.36 -16.49 -23.98
CA VAL A 177 5.69 -15.91 -24.25
C VAL A 177 6.71 -16.42 -23.23
N PRO A 178 7.70 -17.23 -23.63
CA PRO A 178 8.69 -17.81 -22.72
C PRO A 178 9.54 -16.76 -21.98
N HIS A 179 9.82 -15.61 -22.63
CA HIS A 179 10.61 -14.53 -22.04
C HIS A 179 9.78 -13.58 -21.15
N SER A 180 8.51 -13.87 -20.93
CA SER A 180 7.70 -13.11 -19.99
C SER A 180 8.20 -13.36 -18.56
N PRO A 181 8.43 -12.32 -17.73
CA PRO A 181 8.76 -12.51 -16.32
C PRO A 181 7.70 -13.32 -15.54
N PHE A 182 6.45 -13.29 -16.01
CA PHE A 182 5.32 -14.04 -15.45
C PHE A 182 5.06 -15.38 -16.17
N ASN A 183 6.02 -15.90 -16.96
CA ASN A 183 5.80 -17.17 -17.65
C ASN A 183 5.67 -18.34 -16.67
N ILE A 184 4.66 -19.20 -16.88
CA ILE A 184 4.34 -20.30 -15.95
C ILE A 184 5.45 -21.35 -15.90
N ASP A 185 6.08 -21.65 -17.04
CA ASP A 185 7.20 -22.60 -17.10
C ASP A 185 8.44 -22.03 -16.41
N LEU A 186 8.72 -20.73 -16.59
CA LEU A 186 9.78 -20.04 -15.85
C LEU A 186 9.54 -20.09 -14.33
N LEU A 187 8.31 -19.84 -13.88
CA LEU A 187 7.96 -19.97 -12.46
C LEU A 187 8.14 -21.42 -11.98
N HIS A 188 7.78 -22.41 -12.79
CA HIS A 188 8.01 -23.83 -12.49
C HIS A 188 9.52 -24.15 -12.38
N ASP A 189 10.33 -23.63 -13.29
CA ASP A 189 11.78 -23.79 -13.29
C ASP A 189 12.43 -23.20 -12.04
N TYR A 190 11.94 -22.07 -11.50
CA TYR A 190 12.44 -21.54 -10.23
C TYR A 190 12.28 -22.50 -9.05
N VAL A 191 11.37 -23.48 -9.13
CA VAL A 191 11.15 -24.48 -8.09
C VAL A 191 11.92 -25.78 -8.37
N HIS A 192 11.97 -26.21 -9.63
CA HIS A 192 12.39 -27.57 -9.99
C HIS A 192 13.73 -27.62 -10.74
N ASN A 193 14.19 -26.50 -11.30
CA ASN A 193 15.40 -26.46 -12.09
C ASN A 193 16.58 -25.89 -11.28
N ARG A 194 17.57 -26.74 -11.00
CA ARG A 194 18.79 -26.38 -10.26
C ARG A 194 19.57 -25.22 -10.89
N PHE A 195 19.47 -25.03 -12.20
CA PHE A 195 20.30 -24.09 -12.95
C PHE A 195 19.60 -22.77 -13.28
N VAL A 196 18.33 -22.61 -12.88
CA VAL A 196 17.57 -21.39 -13.12
C VAL A 196 17.48 -20.61 -11.82
N THR A 197 17.95 -19.36 -11.85
CA THR A 197 17.95 -18.48 -10.67
C THR A 197 17.08 -17.25 -10.93
N PRO A 198 16.13 -16.92 -10.04
CA PRO A 198 15.29 -15.74 -10.18
C PRO A 198 16.07 -14.45 -9.98
N GLN A 199 15.78 -13.47 -10.83
CA GLN A 199 16.30 -12.11 -10.70
C GLN A 199 15.27 -11.20 -10.00
N ALA A 200 15.75 -10.33 -9.12
CA ALA A 200 14.87 -9.46 -8.34
C ALA A 200 13.98 -8.58 -9.24
N LYS A 201 14.57 -7.94 -10.26
CA LYS A 201 13.82 -7.13 -11.24
C LYS A 201 12.73 -7.93 -11.96
N SER A 202 13.05 -9.14 -12.40
CA SER A 202 12.09 -10.03 -13.07
C SER A 202 10.91 -10.38 -12.15
N LEU A 203 11.14 -10.65 -10.87
CA LEU A 203 10.05 -10.89 -9.91
C LEU A 203 9.18 -9.66 -9.67
N LEU A 204 9.76 -8.46 -9.64
CA LEU A 204 9.02 -7.22 -9.52
C LEU A 204 8.12 -6.98 -10.74
N GLU A 205 8.66 -7.20 -11.94
CA GLU A 205 7.93 -7.10 -13.21
C GLU A 205 6.84 -8.16 -13.31
N ALA A 206 7.12 -9.40 -12.93
CA ALA A 206 6.17 -10.50 -12.90
C ALA A 206 4.95 -10.17 -12.03
N TRP A 207 5.18 -9.59 -10.84
CA TRP A 207 4.07 -9.11 -10.00
C TRP A 207 3.30 -7.97 -10.66
N ASN A 208 3.99 -6.97 -11.20
CA ASN A 208 3.34 -5.80 -11.79
C ASN A 208 2.47 -6.20 -13.00
N ASP A 209 2.95 -7.13 -13.81
CA ASP A 209 2.21 -7.71 -14.94
C ASP A 209 0.98 -8.49 -14.47
N ALA A 210 1.08 -9.21 -13.35
CA ALA A 210 -0.01 -10.02 -12.81
C ALA A 210 -0.96 -9.29 -11.86
N HIS A 211 -0.62 -8.07 -11.46
CA HIS A 211 -1.38 -7.32 -10.47
C HIS A 211 -2.86 -7.12 -10.85
N PRO A 212 -3.20 -6.67 -12.08
CA PRO A 212 -4.60 -6.51 -12.48
C PRO A 212 -5.38 -7.82 -12.41
N PHE A 213 -4.75 -8.93 -12.76
CA PHE A 213 -5.37 -10.25 -12.67
C PHE A 213 -5.69 -10.63 -11.21
N PHE A 214 -4.75 -10.44 -10.28
CA PHE A 214 -4.99 -10.74 -8.87
C PHE A 214 -6.07 -9.85 -8.25
N GLU A 215 -6.17 -8.59 -8.67
CA GLU A 215 -7.27 -7.72 -8.25
C GLU A 215 -8.63 -8.28 -8.69
N GLN A 216 -8.75 -8.78 -9.93
CA GLN A 216 -10.02 -9.33 -10.45
C GLN A 216 -10.35 -10.72 -9.88
N VAL A 217 -9.32 -11.51 -9.58
CA VAL A 217 -9.47 -12.82 -8.91
C VAL A 217 -10.02 -12.65 -7.49
N TRP A 218 -9.58 -11.62 -6.77
CA TRP A 218 -9.99 -11.34 -5.40
C TRP A 218 -10.99 -10.17 -5.28
N SER A 219 -11.71 -9.85 -6.36
CA SER A 219 -12.79 -8.86 -6.39
C SER A 219 -14.15 -9.44 -6.00
#